data_AF-A0A2D6BJ49-F1
#
_entry.id   AF-A0A2D6BJ49-F1
#
_cell.length_a   1.000
_cell.length_b   1.000
_cell.length_c   1.000
_cell.angle_alpha   90.00
_cell.angle_beta   90.00
_cell.angle_gamma   90.00
#
_symmetry.space_group_name_H-M   'P 1'
#
loop_
_entity.id
_entity.type
_entity.pdbx_description
1 polymer ?
#
loop_
_entity_poly.entity_id
_entity_poly.type
_entity_poly.pdbx_seq_one_letter_code
_entity_poly.pdbx_strand_id
1 'polypeptide(L)'
;MSRRLPQQLELKHYGWGGKRPGAGRKPGPNPRVRHLSRAALASRHPCHVTLKVRPGVPSLRAVRLVREVERSFSRACERGDFRLVHYSLQANHVHL
;
A
#
# COMPACT_ATOMS: atom_id res chain seq x y z
N MET A 1 -49.18 23.61 2.64
CA MET A 1 -48.40 23.65 1.37
C MET A 1 -47.62 22.35 1.24
N SER A 2 -48.01 21.47 0.32
CA SER A 2 -47.37 20.14 0.16
C SER A 2 -45.97 20.30 -0.45
N ARG A 3 -44.92 19.90 0.28
CA ARG A 3 -43.55 19.90 -0.24
C ARG A 3 -43.39 18.70 -1.17
N ARG A 4 -43.10 18.94 -2.45
CA ARG A 4 -42.69 17.89 -3.39
C ARG A 4 -41.43 17.23 -2.85
N LEU A 5 -41.47 15.91 -2.65
CA LEU A 5 -40.27 15.12 -2.38
C LEU A 5 -39.37 15.16 -3.62
N PRO A 6 -38.05 15.35 -3.46
CA PRO A 6 -37.13 15.35 -4.59
C PRO A 6 -37.14 13.97 -5.25
N GLN A 7 -37.51 13.93 -6.53
CA GLN A 7 -37.46 12.72 -7.35
C GLN A 7 -36.03 12.56 -7.88
N GLN A 8 -35.34 11.52 -7.46
CA GLN A 8 -34.03 11.18 -8.00
C GLN A 8 -34.19 10.71 -9.45
N LEU A 9 -33.61 11.45 -10.40
CA LEU A 9 -33.55 11.07 -11.80
C LEU A 9 -32.45 10.03 -12.02
N GLU A 10 -32.58 9.23 -13.08
CA GLU A 10 -31.55 8.28 -13.46
C GLU A 10 -30.24 9.00 -13.81
N LEU A 11 -29.16 8.66 -13.12
CA LEU A 11 -27.82 9.05 -13.52
C LEU A 11 -27.46 8.28 -14.79
N LYS A 12 -27.57 8.93 -15.95
CA LYS A 12 -27.03 8.39 -17.19
C LYS A 12 -25.52 8.27 -17.04
N HIS A 13 -25.03 7.05 -16.87
CA HIS A 13 -23.62 6.72 -16.94
C HIS A 13 -23.17 6.92 -18.39
N TYR A 14 -22.74 8.14 -18.72
CA TYR A 14 -21.84 8.34 -19.84
C TYR A 14 -20.53 7.67 -19.44
N GLY A 15 -20.01 6.76 -20.26
CA GLY A 15 -18.65 6.27 -20.07
C GLY A 15 -17.64 7.42 -20.13
N TRP A 16 -16.36 7.12 -20.32
CA TRP A 16 -15.29 8.12 -20.35
C TRP A 16 -15.31 9.04 -21.60
N GLY A 17 -16.48 9.28 -22.22
CA GLY A 17 -16.69 10.07 -23.43
C GLY A 17 -17.99 10.88 -23.38
N GLY A 18 -18.05 11.93 -24.20
CA GLY A 18 -19.23 12.81 -24.30
C GLY A 18 -20.46 12.16 -24.96
N LYS A 19 -21.53 12.94 -25.12
CA LYS A 19 -22.85 12.45 -25.60
C LYS A 19 -22.87 11.94 -27.06
N ARG A 20 -21.89 12.30 -27.89
CA ARG A 20 -21.91 12.00 -29.34
C ARG A 20 -21.50 10.55 -29.63
N PRO A 21 -22.04 9.89 -30.66
CA PRO A 21 -21.55 8.59 -31.10
C PRO A 21 -20.03 8.63 -31.36
N GLY A 22 -19.29 7.66 -30.80
CA GLY A 22 -17.83 7.60 -30.93
C GLY A 22 -17.06 8.60 -30.06
N ALA A 23 -17.71 9.29 -29.13
CA ALA A 23 -17.02 10.15 -28.16
C ALA A 23 -16.28 9.31 -27.10
N GLY A 24 -15.17 9.87 -26.61
CA GLY A 24 -14.25 9.19 -25.70
C GLY A 24 -12.94 8.82 -26.39
N ARG A 25 -12.01 8.26 -25.62
CA ARG A 25 -10.71 7.86 -26.14
C ARG A 25 -10.88 6.71 -27.14
N LYS A 26 -10.49 6.94 -28.39
CA LYS A 26 -10.42 5.87 -29.40
C LYS A 26 -9.50 4.74 -28.90
N PRO A 27 -9.88 3.46 -29.02
CA PRO A 27 -8.99 2.35 -28.71
C PRO A 27 -7.71 2.47 -29.52
N GLY A 28 -6.55 2.46 -28.86
CA GLY A 28 -5.26 2.31 -29.53
C GLY A 28 -5.07 0.88 -30.03
N PRO A 29 -4.01 0.58 -30.77
CA PRO A 29 -3.77 -0.75 -31.36
C PRO A 29 -3.76 -1.90 -30.33
N ASN A 30 -3.41 -1.61 -29.07
CA ASN A 30 -3.48 -2.56 -27.95
C ASN A 30 -4.37 -2.02 -26.81
N PRO A 31 -5.71 -2.15 -26.91
CA PRO A 31 -6.64 -1.49 -25.98
C PRO A 31 -6.73 -2.17 -24.60
N ARG A 32 -6.05 -3.31 -24.41
CA ARG A 32 -6.12 -4.14 -23.20
C ARG A 32 -4.76 -4.82 -22.95
N VAL A 33 -3.76 -4.03 -22.56
CA VAL A 33 -2.48 -4.60 -22.07
C VAL A 33 -2.80 -5.45 -20.84
N ARG A 34 -2.56 -6.76 -20.94
CA ARG A 34 -2.73 -7.65 -19.78
C ARG A 34 -1.69 -7.26 -18.75
N HIS A 35 -2.13 -7.02 -17.52
CA HIS A 35 -1.21 -6.83 -16.41
C HIS A 35 -0.41 -8.12 -16.26
N LEU A 36 0.91 -8.04 -16.43
CA LEU A 36 1.78 -9.17 -16.14
C LEU A 36 1.85 -9.37 -14.63
N SER A 37 1.99 -10.63 -14.21
CA SER A 37 2.31 -10.96 -12.83
C SER A 37 3.66 -10.35 -12.45
N ARG A 38 3.78 -9.89 -11.20
CA ARG A 38 5.07 -9.49 -10.65
C ARG A 38 6.01 -10.70 -10.65
N ALA A 39 7.27 -10.50 -11.00
CA ALA A 39 8.29 -11.55 -10.90
C ALA A 39 8.37 -12.08 -9.45
N ALA A 40 8.64 -13.38 -9.32
CA ALA A 40 8.83 -13.99 -8.01
C ALA A 40 10.03 -13.35 -7.30
N LEU A 41 9.89 -13.12 -5.99
CA LEU A 41 10.98 -12.65 -5.16
C LEU A 41 11.85 -13.84 -4.73
N ALA A 42 13.08 -13.89 -5.21
CA ALA A 42 14.05 -14.88 -4.75
C ALA A 42 14.55 -14.55 -3.33
N SER A 43 14.81 -15.58 -2.53
CA SER A 43 15.28 -15.45 -1.13
C SER A 43 16.59 -14.67 -0.97
N ARG A 44 17.41 -14.60 -2.02
CA ARG A 44 18.67 -13.83 -2.03
C ARG A 44 18.47 -12.32 -2.19
N HIS A 45 17.29 -11.87 -2.60
CA HIS A 45 17.02 -10.44 -2.82
C HIS A 45 16.46 -9.82 -1.52
N PRO A 46 17.17 -8.87 -0.90
CA PRO A 46 16.64 -8.16 0.25
C PRO A 46 15.44 -7.32 -0.16
N CYS A 47 14.46 -7.20 0.74
CA CYS A 47 13.31 -6.32 0.57
C CYS A 47 13.36 -5.21 1.59
N HIS A 48 13.18 -3.97 1.12
CA HIS A 48 12.98 -2.84 2.03
C HIS A 48 11.54 -2.84 2.52
N VAL A 49 11.35 -3.06 3.82
CA VAL A 49 10.06 -3.14 4.50
C VAL A 49 9.92 -1.98 5.47
N THR A 50 8.80 -1.28 5.41
CA THR A 50 8.44 -0.23 6.37
C THR A 50 7.29 -0.69 7.24
N LEU A 51 7.48 -0.65 8.56
CA LEU A 51 6.44 -0.92 9.55
C LEU A 51 6.09 0.37 10.28
N LYS A 52 4.80 0.64 10.47
CA LYS A 52 4.31 1.79 11.24
C LYS A 52 3.68 1.31 12.54
N VAL A 53 4.07 1.91 13.66
CA VAL A 53 3.47 1.58 14.96
C VAL A 53 2.11 2.24 15.13
N ARG A 54 1.31 1.68 16.05
CA ARG A 54 0.01 2.27 16.41
C ARG A 54 0.20 3.61 17.13
N PRO A 55 -0.81 4.51 17.08
CA PRO A 55 -0.83 5.70 17.92
C PRO A 55 -0.70 5.37 19.41
N GLY A 56 -0.10 6.28 20.18
CA GLY A 56 0.09 6.12 21.63
C GLY A 56 1.31 5.27 22.03
N VAL A 57 2.03 4.69 21.07
CA VAL A 57 3.32 4.04 21.33
C VAL A 57 4.41 5.11 21.50
N PRO A 58 5.24 5.05 22.55
CA PRO A 58 6.39 5.94 22.70
C PRO A 58 7.34 5.86 21.51
N SER A 59 8.18 6.89 21.34
CA SER A 59 9.17 6.90 20.26
C SER A 59 10.02 5.63 20.26
N LEU A 60 10.12 4.94 19.12
CA LEU A 60 10.97 3.77 18.96
C LEU A 60 12.47 4.08 19.13
N ARG A 61 12.84 5.37 19.14
CA ARG A 61 14.20 5.83 19.48
C ARG A 61 14.48 5.89 20.97
N ALA A 62 13.49 5.64 21.83
CA ALA A 62 13.73 5.50 23.27
C ALA A 62 14.64 4.29 23.53
N VAL A 63 15.68 4.45 24.33
CA VAL A 63 16.72 3.43 24.58
C VAL A 63 16.12 2.05 24.95
N ARG A 64 15.08 2.03 25.78
CA ARG A 64 14.39 0.79 26.17
C ARG A 64 13.72 0.08 24.97
N LEU A 65 13.12 0.84 24.06
CA LEU A 65 12.47 0.28 22.87
C LEU A 65 13.49 -0.15 21.82
N VAL A 66 14.56 0.63 21.62
CA VAL A 66 15.68 0.23 20.74
C VAL A 66 16.21 -1.14 21.14
N ARG A 67 16.53 -1.32 22.44
CA ARG A 67 17.03 -2.61 22.96
C ARG A 67 16.06 -3.77 22.75
N GLU A 68 14.76 -3.55 22.96
CA GLU A 68 13.76 -4.60 22.78
C GLU A 68 13.54 -4.97 21.31
N VAL A 69 13.58 -3.98 20.41
CA VAL A 69 13.50 -4.20 18.96
C VAL A 69 14.72 -4.97 18.47
N GLU A 70 15.93 -4.57 18.88
CA GLU A 70 17.16 -5.27 18.52
C GLU A 70 17.18 -6.71 19.04
N ARG A 71 16.74 -6.94 20.28
CA ARG A 71 16.57 -8.29 20.83
C ARG A 71 15.59 -9.13 20.01
N SER A 72 14.50 -8.52 19.55
CA SER A 72 13.51 -9.18 18.71
C SER A 72 14.08 -9.56 17.34
N PHE A 73 14.91 -8.68 16.76
CA PHE A 73 15.63 -8.97 15.51
C PHE A 73 16.63 -10.12 15.68
N SER A 74 17.43 -10.13 16.75
CA SER A 74 18.36 -11.22 17.03
C SER A 74 17.63 -12.56 17.11
N ARG A 75 16.53 -12.63 17.87
CA ARG A 75 15.71 -13.84 17.99
C ARG A 75 15.11 -14.27 16.65
N ALA A 76 14.67 -13.34 15.82
CA ALA A 76 14.12 -13.68 14.51
C ALA A 76 15.19 -14.22 13.56
N CYS A 77 16.40 -13.66 13.60
CA CYS A 77 17.55 -14.16 12.85
C CYS A 77 17.98 -15.56 13.34
N GLU A 78 17.98 -15.81 14.65
CA GLU A 78 18.28 -17.12 15.25
C GLU A 78 17.27 -18.21 14.84
N ARG A 79 15.97 -17.87 14.77
CA ARG A 79 14.94 -18.81 14.29
C ARG A 79 15.05 -19.12 12.79
N GLY A 80 15.68 -18.24 12.02
CA GLY A 80 15.81 -18.36 10.57
C GLY A 80 14.56 -17.91 9.78
N ASP A 81 13.63 -17.17 10.40
CA ASP A 81 12.40 -16.71 9.74
C ASP A 81 12.70 -15.73 8.61
N PHE A 82 13.71 -14.87 8.80
CA PHE A 82 14.25 -13.97 7.78
C PHE A 82 15.68 -13.55 8.13
N ARG A 83 16.35 -12.88 7.18
CA ARG A 83 17.67 -12.29 7.37
C ARG A 83 17.55 -10.77 7.42
N LEU A 84 18.13 -10.15 8.44
CA LEU A 84 18.20 -8.69 8.55
C LEU A 84 19.49 -8.18 7.90
N VAL A 85 19.38 -7.26 6.95
CA VAL A 85 20.55 -6.68 6.26
C VAL A 85 20.93 -5.32 6.86
N HIS A 86 19.96 -4.42 6.98
CA HIS A 86 20.11 -3.15 7.67
C HIS A 86 18.77 -2.72 8.26
N TYR A 87 18.77 -1.79 9.21
CA TYR A 87 17.54 -1.24 9.74
C TYR A 87 17.70 0.23 10.13
N SER A 88 16.57 0.94 10.21
CA SER A 88 16.50 2.29 10.78
C SER A 88 15.27 2.44 11.65
N LEU A 89 15.49 2.89 12.89
CA LEU A 89 14.41 3.22 13.83
C LEU A 89 14.12 4.73 13.77
N GLN A 90 12.92 5.07 13.32
CA GLN A 90 12.38 6.42 13.42
C GLN A 90 11.52 6.55 14.69
N ALA A 91 10.84 7.68 14.90
CA ALA A 91 9.99 7.81 16.07
C ALA A 91 8.81 6.82 16.07
N ASN A 92 8.21 6.59 14.90
CA ASN A 92 6.99 5.79 14.72
C ASN A 92 7.05 4.80 13.55
N HIS A 93 8.20 4.71 12.88
CA HIS A 93 8.43 3.77 11.78
C HIS A 93 9.70 2.97 12.00
N VAL A 94 9.69 1.74 11.49
CA VAL A 94 10.85 0.86 11.36
C VAL A 94 11.07 0.61 9.88
N HIS A 95 12.30 0.82 9.42
CA HIS A 95 12.76 0.42 8.09
C HIS A 95 13.68 -0.79 8.23
N LEU A 96 13.50 -1.82 7.40
CA LEU A 96 14.23 -3.11 7.39
C LEU A 96 14.59 -3.50 5.97
#